data_AF-A0A947Y4J1-F1
#
_entry.id   AF-A0A947Y4J1-F1
#
_cell.length_a   1.000
_cell.length_b   1.000
_cell.length_c   1.000
_cell.angle_alpha   90.00
_cell.angle_beta   90.00
_cell.angle_gamma   90.00
#
_symmetry.space_group_name_H-M   'P 1'
#
loop_
_entity.id
_entity.type
_entity.pdbx_description
1 polymer ?
#
loop_
_entity_poly.entity_id
_entity_poly.type
_entity_poly.pdbx_seq_one_letter_code
_entity_poly.pdbx_strand_id
1 'polypeptide(L)'
;MEERFYREQEIARLPGFLPAAAYNLAHTLLARAGKCLFVPIRSMQYMAVLDAEEFIFVDSQNKAWVELAWQHFRPQVRAALNERVPFEIVHYLPKATETMQRLPAEFHKALLVLAERDQPQQDARILPLVRRR
;
A
#
# COMPACT_ATOMS: atom_id res chain seq x y z
N MET A 1 13.64 -15.87 2.60
CA MET A 1 14.33 -14.72 3.20
C MET A 1 13.36 -14.09 4.18
N GLU A 2 13.83 -13.72 5.36
CA GLU A 2 13.04 -13.05 6.40
C GLU A 2 13.56 -11.62 6.48
N GLU A 3 12.73 -10.62 6.15
CA GLU A 3 13.04 -9.21 6.36
C GLU A 3 12.38 -8.76 7.65
N ARG A 4 13.13 -8.06 8.51
CA ARG A 4 12.65 -7.56 9.80
C ARG A 4 12.70 -6.04 9.78
N PHE A 5 11.55 -5.44 10.05
CA PHE A 5 11.39 -4.00 10.19
C PHE A 5 11.10 -3.67 11.65
N TYR A 6 11.84 -2.70 12.17
CA TYR A 6 11.72 -2.20 13.53
C TYR A 6 10.91 -0.91 13.51
N ARG A 7 10.03 -0.77 14.51
CA ARG A 7 9.21 0.42 14.70
C ARG A 7 9.51 1.00 16.07
N GLU A 8 9.64 2.32 16.13
CA GLU A 8 9.77 3.04 17.40
C GLU A 8 8.41 3.12 18.11
N GLN A 9 8.39 3.78 19.27
CA GLN A 9 7.14 4.10 19.94
C GLN A 9 6.28 5.01 19.05
N GLU A 10 4.97 4.71 18.97
CA GLU A 10 4.00 5.55 18.27
C GLU A 10 4.03 6.98 18.85
N ILE A 11 4.29 7.96 17.98
CA ILE A 11 4.29 9.39 18.33
C ILE A 11 2.91 9.98 18.12
N ALA A 12 2.21 9.55 17.07
CA ALA A 12 0.87 10.02 16.74
C ALA A 12 0.10 8.98 15.91
N ARG A 13 -1.22 9.00 16.07
CA ARG A 13 -2.18 8.27 15.23
C ARG A 13 -3.25 9.21 14.74
N LEU A 14 -3.42 9.26 13.42
CA LEU A 14 -4.28 10.20 12.73
C LEU A 14 -5.23 9.47 11.79
N PRO A 15 -6.50 9.92 11.65
CA PRO A 15 -7.38 9.40 10.62
C PRO A 15 -6.90 9.84 9.24
N GLY A 16 -6.93 8.92 8.28
CA GLY A 16 -6.55 9.14 6.89
C GLY A 16 -7.60 8.60 5.91
N PHE A 17 -7.51 9.06 4.66
CA PHE A 17 -8.30 8.53 3.55
C PHE A 17 -7.40 8.21 2.37
N LEU A 18 -7.50 6.97 1.87
CA LEU A 18 -6.78 6.54 0.68
C LEU A 18 -7.76 6.49 -0.50
N PRO A 19 -7.44 7.09 -1.66
CA PRO A 19 -8.28 6.96 -2.83
C PRO A 19 -8.49 5.49 -3.20
N ALA A 20 -9.71 5.15 -3.63
CA ALA A 20 -10.06 3.79 -4.06
C ALA A 20 -9.07 3.23 -5.10
N ALA A 21 -8.67 4.06 -6.06
CA ALA A 21 -7.74 3.67 -7.11
C ALA A 21 -6.40 3.16 -6.54
N ALA A 22 -5.83 3.86 -5.56
CA ALA A 22 -4.58 3.46 -4.92
C ALA A 22 -4.76 2.20 -4.07
N TYR A 23 -5.82 2.14 -3.25
CA TYR A 23 -6.10 0.98 -2.40
C TYR A 23 -6.35 -0.29 -3.22
N ASN A 24 -7.26 -0.22 -4.19
CA ASN A 24 -7.63 -1.38 -5.00
C ASN A 24 -6.44 -1.87 -5.85
N LEU A 25 -5.61 -0.95 -6.38
CA LEU A 25 -4.40 -1.30 -7.12
C LEU A 25 -3.37 -1.99 -6.22
N ALA A 26 -3.12 -1.44 -5.04
CA ALA A 26 -2.21 -2.03 -4.04
C ALA A 26 -2.62 -3.46 -3.69
N HIS A 27 -3.90 -3.69 -3.37
CA HIS A 27 -4.40 -5.03 -3.06
C HIS A 27 -4.38 -5.98 -4.26
N THR A 28 -4.62 -5.48 -5.48
CA THR A 28 -4.53 -6.30 -6.70
C THR A 28 -3.10 -6.79 -6.92
N LEU A 29 -2.11 -5.92 -6.75
CA LEU A 29 -0.69 -6.27 -6.89
C LEU A 29 -0.24 -7.19 -5.75
N LEU A 30 -0.69 -6.94 -4.52
CA LEU A 30 -0.39 -7.80 -3.38
C LEU A 30 -0.93 -9.22 -3.58
N ALA A 31 -2.17 -9.36 -4.05
CA ALA A 31 -2.78 -10.66 -4.33
C ALA A 31 -2.00 -11.47 -5.38
N ARG A 32 -1.30 -10.79 -6.31
CA ARG A 32 -0.42 -11.44 -7.29
C ARG A 32 0.94 -11.80 -6.71
N ALA A 33 1.51 -10.92 -5.87
CA ALA A 33 2.79 -11.15 -5.20
C ALA A 33 2.73 -12.21 -4.08
N GLY A 34 1.53 -12.47 -3.54
CA GLY A 34 1.28 -13.48 -2.52
C GLY A 34 1.16 -12.87 -1.12
N LYS A 35 2.20 -13.00 -0.29
CA LYS A 35 2.13 -12.62 1.14
C LYS A 35 2.55 -11.19 1.43
N CYS A 36 3.46 -10.65 0.64
CA CYS A 36 4.07 -9.35 0.88
C CYS A 36 4.50 -8.74 -0.46
N LEU A 37 4.32 -7.42 -0.60
CA LEU A 37 4.71 -6.68 -1.79
C LEU A 37 5.65 -5.53 -1.42
N PHE A 38 6.76 -5.45 -2.15
CA PHE A 38 7.75 -4.37 -2.02
C PHE A 38 7.57 -3.37 -3.17
N VAL A 39 7.25 -2.12 -2.83
CA VAL A 39 6.99 -1.04 -3.79
C VAL A 39 8.02 0.08 -3.59
N PRO A 40 9.05 0.17 -4.45
CA PRO A 40 10.05 1.22 -4.35
C PRO A 40 9.51 2.57 -4.82
N ILE A 41 9.48 3.56 -3.94
CA ILE A 41 9.09 4.95 -4.23
C ILE A 41 10.35 5.77 -4.51
N ARG A 42 10.88 5.62 -5.73
CA ARG A 42 12.20 6.16 -6.12
C ARG A 42 12.32 7.67 -6.00
N SER A 43 11.24 8.41 -6.24
CA SER A 43 11.19 9.87 -6.15
C SER A 43 11.39 10.41 -4.73
N MET A 44 11.18 9.57 -3.71
CA MET A 44 11.37 9.90 -2.31
C MET A 44 12.52 9.14 -1.67
N GLN A 45 13.09 8.13 -2.35
CA GLN A 45 14.01 7.16 -1.76
C GLN A 45 13.37 6.33 -0.62
N TYR A 46 12.10 5.97 -0.77
CA TYR A 46 11.39 5.11 0.20
C TYR A 46 11.10 3.74 -0.39
N MET A 47 10.89 2.77 0.49
CA MET A 47 10.29 1.49 0.17
C MET A 47 8.97 1.40 0.94
N ALA A 48 7.88 1.16 0.21
CA ALA A 48 6.63 0.72 0.84
C ALA A 48 6.63 -0.81 0.87
N VAL A 49 6.30 -1.38 2.01
CA VAL A 49 6.12 -2.82 2.19
C VAL A 49 4.68 -3.05 2.58
N LEU A 50 3.96 -3.80 1.78
CA LEU A 50 2.53 -4.01 1.90
C LEU A 50 2.28 -5.46 2.27
N ASP A 51 1.46 -5.68 3.28
CA ASP A 51 0.85 -6.96 3.56
C ASP A 51 -0.68 -6.84 3.63
N ALA A 52 -1.34 -7.88 4.12
CA ALA A 52 -2.80 -7.93 4.20
C ALA A 52 -3.39 -7.02 5.30
N GLU A 53 -2.58 -6.60 6.28
CA GLU A 53 -3.00 -5.88 7.48
C GLU A 53 -2.55 -4.41 7.48
N GLU A 54 -1.32 -4.13 7.05
CA GLU A 54 -0.73 -2.80 7.08
C GLU A 54 0.20 -2.51 5.88
N PHE A 55 0.34 -1.21 5.57
CA PHE A 55 1.39 -0.72 4.67
C PHE A 55 2.41 0.05 5.50
N ILE A 56 3.65 -0.41 5.51
CA ILE A 56 4.75 0.27 6.20
C ILE A 56 5.63 1.01 5.18
N PHE A 57 6.16 2.16 5.59
CA PHE A 57 7.04 2.96 4.75
C PHE A 57 8.37 3.14 5.47
N VAL A 58 9.43 2.70 4.80
CA VAL A 58 10.80 2.75 5.30
C VAL A 58 11.65 3.62 4.38
N ASP A 59 12.54 4.40 4.97
CA ASP A 59 13.55 5.14 4.22
C ASP A 59 14.58 4.15 3.64
N SER A 60 14.92 4.26 2.37
CA SER A 60 15.91 3.39 1.73
C SER A 60 17.32 3.53 2.29
N GLN A 61 17.62 4.65 2.98
CA GLN A 61 18.87 4.86 3.70
C GLN A 61 18.89 4.12 5.05
N ASN A 62 17.72 4.00 5.70
CA ASN A 62 17.52 3.30 6.96
C ASN A 62 16.48 2.19 6.79
N LYS A 63 16.82 1.19 5.97
CA LYS A 63 15.90 0.10 5.55
C LYS A 63 15.27 -0.70 6.68
N ALA A 64 15.83 -0.61 7.89
CA ALA A 64 15.36 -1.34 9.04
C ALA A 64 14.30 -0.59 9.86
N TRP A 65 14.10 0.73 9.66
CA TRP A 65 13.25 1.56 10.51
C TRP A 65 11.99 2.02 9.79
N VAL A 66 10.83 1.71 10.37
CA VAL A 66 9.53 2.19 9.91
C VAL A 66 9.36 3.64 10.32
N GLU A 67 9.20 4.53 9.34
CA GLU A 67 8.94 5.94 9.59
C GLU A 67 7.47 6.19 9.91
N LEU A 68 6.59 5.57 9.13
CA LEU A 68 5.15 5.61 9.32
C LEU A 68 4.50 4.34 8.77
N ALA A 69 3.32 4.03 9.28
CA ALA A 69 2.49 2.92 8.82
C ALA A 69 1.06 3.38 8.55
N TRP A 70 0.43 2.76 7.57
CA TRP A 70 -1.00 2.86 7.32
C TRP A 70 -1.65 1.56 7.78
N GLN A 71 -2.50 1.66 8.78
CA GLN A 71 -3.10 0.52 9.48
C GLN A 71 -4.62 0.62 9.48
N HIS A 72 -5.27 -0.48 9.86
CA HIS A 72 -6.72 -0.52 10.09
C HIS A 72 -7.54 0.01 8.91
N PHE A 73 -7.22 -0.46 7.71
CA PHE A 73 -8.04 -0.17 6.53
C PHE A 73 -9.46 -0.70 6.75
N ARG A 74 -10.46 0.15 6.50
CA ARG A 74 -11.88 -0.21 6.64
C ARG A 74 -12.58 -0.13 5.27
N PRO A 75 -12.24 -0.99 4.30
CA PRO A 75 -12.89 -0.97 2.99
C PRO A 75 -14.41 -1.25 3.07
N GLN A 76 -14.87 -1.95 4.12
CA GLN A 76 -16.25 -2.38 4.32
C GLN A 76 -17.22 -1.27 4.70
N VAL A 77 -16.74 -0.09 5.13
CA VAL A 77 -17.63 1.04 5.44
C VAL A 77 -18.02 1.85 4.21
N ARG A 78 -17.47 1.51 3.03
CA ARG A 78 -17.77 2.16 1.76
C ARG A 78 -19.04 1.60 1.16
N ALA A 79 -19.86 2.46 0.56
CA ALA A 79 -21.04 2.07 -0.20
C ALA A 79 -20.70 1.67 -1.65
N ALA A 80 -19.55 2.11 -2.17
CA ALA A 80 -19.12 1.82 -3.54
C ALA A 80 -17.60 1.58 -3.68
N LEU A 81 -17.21 0.85 -4.73
CA LEU A 81 -15.81 0.48 -4.98
C LEU A 81 -14.88 1.67 -5.32
N ASN A 82 -15.45 2.79 -5.78
CA ASN A 82 -14.74 4.01 -6.11
C ASN A 82 -14.62 5.00 -4.95
N GLU A 83 -15.25 4.71 -3.80
CA GLU A 83 -15.15 5.56 -2.61
C GLU A 83 -13.79 5.39 -1.93
N ARG A 84 -13.32 6.48 -1.31
CA ARG A 84 -12.08 6.49 -0.52
C ARG A 84 -12.17 5.54 0.68
N VAL A 85 -11.07 4.86 0.98
CA VAL A 85 -10.95 3.95 2.11
C VAL A 85 -10.45 4.71 3.33
N PRO A 86 -11.20 4.75 4.44
CA PRO A 86 -10.69 5.27 5.69
C PRO A 86 -9.66 4.29 6.28
N PHE A 87 -8.59 4.85 6.83
CA PHE A 87 -7.52 4.11 7.50
C PHE A 87 -6.90 4.97 8.60
N GLU A 88 -5.95 4.42 9.34
CA GLU A 88 -5.22 5.12 10.39
C GLU A 88 -3.74 5.27 9.99
N ILE A 89 -3.23 6.50 10.08
CA ILE A 89 -1.85 6.85 9.85
C ILE A 89 -1.14 6.83 11.20
N VAL A 90 -0.12 6.00 11.36
CA VAL A 90 0.70 5.89 12.56
C VAL A 90 2.08 6.46 12.26
N HIS A 91 2.50 7.47 13.02
CA HIS A 91 3.83 8.08 12.90
C HIS A 91 4.76 7.52 13.98
N TYR A 92 5.94 7.05 13.56
CA TYR A 92 7.00 6.59 14.46
C TYR A 92 8.19 7.55 14.49
N LEU A 93 8.34 8.42 13.48
CA LEU A 93 9.35 9.47 13.45
C LEU A 93 8.71 10.85 13.20
N PRO A 94 9.27 11.95 13.74
CA PRO A 94 8.72 13.30 13.56
C PRO A 94 8.60 13.74 12.09
N LYS A 95 9.54 13.32 11.24
CA LYS A 95 9.59 13.61 9.80
C LYS A 95 8.39 13.03 9.03
N ALA A 96 7.69 12.03 9.58
CA ALA A 96 6.52 11.41 8.96
C ALA A 96 5.44 12.42 8.53
N THR A 97 5.30 13.52 9.26
CA THR A 97 4.35 14.61 8.96
C THR A 97 4.66 15.28 7.61
N GLU A 98 5.93 15.55 7.33
CA GLU A 98 6.37 16.14 6.06
C GLU A 98 6.26 15.10 4.93
N THR A 99 6.68 13.86 5.22
CA THR A 99 6.60 12.75 4.28
C THR A 99 5.17 12.51 3.82
N MET A 100 4.17 12.58 4.71
CA MET A 100 2.75 12.38 4.37
C MET A 100 2.18 13.43 3.40
N GLN A 101 2.80 14.60 3.24
CA GLN A 101 2.34 15.57 2.24
C GLN A 101 2.56 15.08 0.81
N ARG A 102 3.62 14.31 0.57
CA ARG A 102 4.01 13.81 -0.77
C ARG A 102 3.72 12.33 -0.95
N LEU A 103 3.79 11.56 0.14
CA LEU A 103 3.77 10.10 0.10
C LEU A 103 2.54 9.52 -0.62
N PRO A 104 1.28 9.97 -0.39
CA PRO A 104 0.14 9.36 -1.05
C PRO A 104 0.19 9.45 -2.58
N ALA A 105 0.61 10.60 -3.11
CA ALA A 105 0.72 10.83 -4.54
C ALA A 105 1.87 10.01 -5.16
N GLU A 106 3.04 10.02 -4.53
CA GLU A 106 4.21 9.29 -5.01
C GLU A 106 4.05 7.77 -4.87
N PHE A 107 3.40 7.30 -3.81
CA PHE A 107 3.03 5.90 -3.64
C PHE A 107 2.09 5.44 -4.76
N HIS A 108 1.06 6.22 -5.09
CA HIS A 108 0.16 5.86 -6.19
C HIS A 108 0.89 5.76 -7.53
N LYS A 109 1.79 6.71 -7.83
CA LYS A 109 2.64 6.65 -9.03
C LYS A 109 3.54 5.40 -9.03
N ALA A 110 4.13 5.05 -7.89
CA ALA A 110 4.97 3.86 -7.77
C ALA A 110 4.17 2.57 -8.01
N LEU A 111 2.92 2.49 -7.53
CA LEU A 111 2.02 1.38 -7.82
C LEU A 111 1.69 1.28 -9.31
N LEU A 112 1.45 2.40 -10.00
CA LEU A 112 1.18 2.42 -11.44
C LEU A 112 2.37 1.87 -12.24
N VAL A 113 3.58 2.35 -11.94
CA VAL A 113 4.81 1.85 -12.58
C VAL A 113 5.03 0.36 -12.32
N LEU A 114 4.73 -0.11 -11.10
CA LEU A 114 4.81 -1.53 -10.79
C LEU A 114 3.76 -2.34 -11.55
N ALA A 115 2.53 -1.84 -11.66
CA ALA A 115 1.45 -2.51 -12.38
C ALA A 115 1.71 -2.62 -13.89
N GLU A 116 2.36 -1.64 -14.49
CA GLU A 116 2.81 -1.71 -15.89
C GLU A 116 3.83 -2.84 -16.09
N ARG A 117 4.75 -3.02 -15.15
CA ARG A 117 5.76 -4.10 -15.20
C ARG A 117 5.18 -5.48 -14.90
N ASP A 118 4.13 -5.52 -14.09
CA ASP A 118 3.45 -6.75 -13.66
C ASP A 118 2.28 -7.13 -14.59
N GLN A 119 2.21 -6.55 -15.80
CA GLN A 119 1.18 -6.93 -16.76
C GLN A 119 1.35 -8.42 -17.13
N PRO A 120 0.34 -9.26 -16.85
CA PRO A 120 0.43 -10.67 -17.20
C PRO A 120 0.52 -10.80 -18.72
N GLN A 121 1.61 -11.41 -19.18
CA GLN A 121 1.86 -11.68 -20.60
C GLN A 121 1.00 -12.84 -21.14
N GLN A 122 0.05 -13.34 -20.35
CA GLN A 122 -0.81 -14.47 -20.69
C GLN A 122 -2.14 -14.00 -21.27
N ASP A 123 -2.60 -14.67 -22.32
CA ASP A 123 -3.90 -14.42 -22.95
C ASP A 123 -5.04 -14.55 -21.94
N ALA A 124 -5.97 -13.58 -21.96
CA ALA A 124 -7.14 -13.59 -21.12
C ALA A 124 -8.01 -14.82 -21.42
N ARG A 125 -8.20 -15.69 -20.42
CA ARG A 125 -9.01 -16.90 -20.56
C ARG A 125 -10.47 -16.58 -20.26
N ILE A 126 -11.36 -16.74 -21.24
CA ILE A 126 -12.80 -16.57 -21.06
C ILE A 126 -13.32 -17.64 -20.11
N LEU A 127 -13.85 -17.22 -18.96
CA LEU A 127 -14.55 -18.10 -18.02
C LEU A 127 -16.04 -18.13 -18.39
N PRO A 128 -16.59 -19.26 -18.85
CA PRO A 128 -18.01 -19.36 -19.13
C PRO A 128 -18.81 -19.24 -17.83
N LEU A 129 -19.70 -18.25 -17.77
CA LEU A 129 -20.67 -18.11 -16.68
C LEU A 129 -21.77 -19.15 -16.87
N VAL A 130 -21.58 -20.33 -16.26
CA VAL A 130 -22.59 -21.40 -16.32
C VAL A 130 -23.73 -21.03 -15.36
N ARG A 131 -24.91 -20.76 -15.90
CA ARG A 131 -26.12 -20.47 -15.11
C ARG A 131 -26.57 -21.77 -14.44
N ARG A 132 -26.34 -21.91 -13.13
CA ARG A 132 -26.94 -23.01 -12.35
C ARG A 132 -28.45 -22.78 -12.29
N ARG A 133 -29.20 -23.77 -12.78
CA ARG A 133 -30.67 -23.85 -12.67
C ARG A 133 -31.08 -24.31 -11.28
#